data_AF-A0A6I6L6I5-F1
#
_entry.id   AF-A0A6I6L6I5-F1
#
_cell.length_a   1.000
_cell.length_b   1.000
_cell.length_c   1.000
_cell.angle_alpha   90.00
_cell.angle_beta   90.00
_cell.angle_gamma   90.00
#
_symmetry.space_group_name_H-M   'P 1'
#
loop_
_entity.id
_entity.type
_entity.pdbx_description
1 polymer ?
#
loop_
_entity_poly.entity_id
_entity_poly.type
_entity_poly.pdbx_seq_one_letter_code
_entity_poly.pdbx_strand_id
1 'polypeptide(L)'
;MVADLNPAAFSEQSCPLLVVKVGSSLLVKTDGGVRREWLETLVADISARHRAGQRIIVVTSGAIALGARRLGFDKGGRASLADAQASASVGQILLSGIWAELLAARNLVAAQMLVTLDDLEERRRYLNIAATLDRLIGADAVPVINENDSVATEEIRFGDNDRLAARVAQAAGASGVVLLSDVDGLYDRAPHLPGAVLLPQVEKIDGRVRIMVAEGSSSGMGSGGMASKLDAADIATRAGIGLAITSGLKDHPLSGLANGGRATYFAPRIGGSARKTWLGGRLTVKGRICIDEGAVRALQTGSSLLPAGAIRVEGEFKRGDVIDIIAYDGIALARGLSEYDAVDAASICGRRSVELEAILGTVPRSVLVHRDQLVLL
;
A
#
# COMPACT_ATOMS: atom_id res chain seq x y z
N MET A 1 9.70 -2.18 -17.02
CA MET A 1 9.06 -3.52 -17.08
C MET A 1 10.04 -4.50 -16.47
N VAL A 2 9.69 -5.11 -15.34
CA VAL A 2 10.52 -6.16 -14.73
C VAL A 2 10.15 -7.47 -15.42
N ALA A 3 10.95 -7.88 -16.40
CA ALA A 3 10.70 -9.09 -17.21
C ALA A 3 11.16 -10.38 -16.50
N ASP A 4 12.04 -10.28 -15.50
CA ASP A 4 12.47 -11.41 -14.68
C ASP A 4 12.27 -11.10 -13.20
N LEU A 5 11.34 -11.79 -12.55
CA LEU A 5 11.16 -11.72 -11.11
C LEU A 5 12.19 -12.59 -10.40
N ASN A 6 13.40 -12.07 -10.29
CA ASN A 6 14.45 -12.60 -9.44
C ASN A 6 14.60 -11.68 -8.20
N PRO A 7 15.46 -12.02 -7.21
CA PRO A 7 15.71 -11.15 -6.06
C PRO A 7 16.03 -9.68 -6.41
N ALA A 8 16.63 -9.42 -7.58
CA ALA A 8 16.98 -8.08 -8.04
C ALA A 8 15.74 -7.24 -8.42
N ALA A 9 14.57 -7.85 -8.62
CA ALA A 9 13.31 -7.14 -8.82
C ALA A 9 12.90 -6.27 -7.62
N PHE A 10 13.33 -6.64 -6.41
CA PHE A 10 13.04 -5.93 -5.16
C PHE A 10 14.25 -5.14 -4.63
N SER A 11 15.28 -4.98 -5.46
CA SER A 11 16.43 -4.11 -5.17
C SER A 11 16.05 -2.63 -5.25
N GLU A 12 16.88 -1.79 -4.68
CA GLU A 12 16.76 -0.33 -4.71
C GLU A 12 16.68 0.26 -6.12
N GLN A 13 17.36 -0.35 -7.10
CA GLN A 13 17.39 0.12 -8.48
C GLN A 13 16.10 -0.21 -9.24
N SER A 14 15.57 -1.41 -9.04
CA SER A 14 14.38 -1.91 -9.74
C SER A 14 13.07 -1.55 -9.03
N CYS A 15 13.12 -1.33 -7.72
CA CYS A 15 11.98 -1.08 -6.87
C CYS A 15 12.28 0.11 -5.93
N PRO A 16 12.20 1.35 -6.43
CA PRO A 16 12.58 2.54 -5.65
C PRO A 16 11.70 2.77 -4.41
N LEU A 17 10.45 2.31 -4.45
CA LEU A 17 9.54 2.33 -3.31
C LEU A 17 9.02 0.91 -3.06
N LEU A 18 9.28 0.39 -1.86
CA LEU A 18 8.95 -0.97 -1.43
C LEU A 18 8.08 -0.95 -0.17
N VAL A 19 6.99 -1.71 -0.19
CA VAL A 19 6.19 -1.98 1.02
C VAL A 19 6.65 -3.29 1.66
N VAL A 20 6.94 -3.28 2.95
CA VAL A 20 7.34 -4.45 3.73
C VAL A 20 6.29 -4.72 4.78
N LYS A 21 5.61 -5.87 4.67
CA LYS A 21 4.62 -6.32 5.66
C LYS A 21 5.27 -7.21 6.70
N VAL A 22 5.05 -6.91 7.97
CA VAL A 22 5.50 -7.69 9.12
C VAL A 22 4.30 -8.32 9.83
N GLY A 23 4.19 -9.66 9.78
CA GLY A 23 3.11 -10.38 10.45
C GLY A 23 3.27 -10.46 11.97
N SER A 24 2.14 -10.61 12.68
CA SER A 24 2.12 -10.70 14.15
C SER A 24 2.99 -11.84 14.69
N SER A 25 3.03 -13.00 14.01
CA SER A 25 3.83 -14.16 14.41
C SER A 25 5.34 -13.92 14.35
N LEU A 26 5.78 -12.94 13.55
CA LEU A 26 7.19 -12.56 13.47
C LEU A 26 7.59 -11.58 14.57
N LEU A 27 6.65 -10.75 15.02
CA LEU A 27 6.92 -9.64 15.92
C LEU A 27 6.62 -9.97 17.39
N VAL A 28 5.57 -10.76 17.64
CA VAL A 28 5.10 -11.06 19.00
C VAL A 28 5.41 -12.52 19.33
N LYS A 29 6.14 -12.72 20.42
CA LYS A 29 6.47 -14.02 21.01
C LYS A 29 5.21 -14.67 21.61
N THR A 30 5.25 -15.98 21.82
CA THR A 30 4.16 -16.73 22.46
C THR A 30 3.87 -16.28 23.89
N ASP A 31 4.85 -15.71 24.60
CA ASP A 31 4.70 -15.12 25.94
C ASP A 31 4.10 -13.68 25.93
N GLY A 32 3.81 -13.15 24.74
CA GLY A 32 3.31 -11.79 24.52
C GLY A 32 4.39 -10.70 24.48
N GLY A 33 5.67 -11.07 24.61
CA GLY A 33 6.80 -10.16 24.44
C GLY A 33 7.08 -9.83 22.97
N VAL A 34 7.84 -8.77 22.71
CA VAL A 34 8.26 -8.42 21.35
C VAL A 34 9.58 -9.12 21.00
N ARG A 35 9.72 -9.61 19.77
CA ARG A 35 11.00 -10.08 19.20
C ARG A 35 11.88 -8.89 18.82
N ARG A 36 12.31 -8.13 19.84
CA ARG A 36 13.02 -6.86 19.67
C ARG A 36 14.33 -7.01 18.90
N GLU A 37 15.17 -7.98 19.27
CA GLU A 37 16.44 -8.26 18.60
C GLU A 37 16.24 -8.54 17.10
N TRP A 38 15.25 -9.35 16.76
CA TRP A 38 14.90 -9.60 15.36
C TRP A 38 14.45 -8.32 14.65
N LEU A 39 13.59 -7.51 15.28
CA LEU A 39 13.13 -6.24 14.71
C LEU A 39 14.28 -5.25 14.49
N GLU A 40 15.28 -5.22 15.37
CA GLU A 40 16.51 -4.43 15.20
C GLU A 40 17.28 -4.82 13.93
N THR A 41 17.30 -6.11 13.57
CA THR A 41 17.93 -6.58 12.31
C THR A 41 17.14 -6.16 11.08
N LEU A 42 15.80 -6.21 11.14
CA LEU A 42 14.94 -5.70 10.06
C LEU A 42 15.10 -4.19 9.89
N VAL A 43 15.16 -3.43 10.98
CA VAL A 43 15.40 -1.98 10.94
C VAL A 43 16.80 -1.65 10.40
N ALA A 44 17.80 -2.48 10.68
CA ALA A 44 19.12 -2.35 10.07
C ALA A 44 19.06 -2.55 8.53
N ASP A 45 18.31 -3.54 8.04
CA ASP A 45 18.08 -3.73 6.61
C ASP A 45 17.36 -2.52 5.97
N ILE A 46 16.30 -2.02 6.63
CA ILE A 46 15.56 -0.83 6.18
C ILE A 46 16.50 0.36 6.07
N SER A 47 17.35 0.58 7.08
CA SER A 47 18.35 1.66 7.07
C SER A 47 19.40 1.50 5.97
N ALA A 48 19.87 0.28 5.70
CA ALA A 48 20.79 0.03 4.60
C ALA A 48 20.15 0.36 3.24
N ARG A 49 18.92 -0.11 3.00
CA ARG A 49 18.15 0.16 1.78
C ARG A 49 17.84 1.66 1.61
N HIS A 50 17.51 2.34 2.72
CA HIS A 50 17.27 3.77 2.73
C HIS A 50 18.50 4.59 2.32
N ARG A 51 19.67 4.24 2.85
CA ARG A 51 20.95 4.82 2.44
C ARG A 51 21.30 4.55 0.98
N ALA A 52 20.86 3.41 0.44
CA ALA A 52 21.01 3.07 -0.97
C ALA A 52 19.99 3.76 -1.89
N GLY A 53 19.11 4.61 -1.35
CA GLY A 53 18.13 5.39 -2.13
C GLY A 53 16.75 4.74 -2.26
N GLN A 54 16.53 3.55 -1.68
CA GLN A 54 15.21 2.91 -1.67
C GLN A 54 14.36 3.47 -0.53
N ARG A 55 13.12 3.84 -0.83
CA ARG A 55 12.14 4.25 0.19
C ARG A 55 11.33 3.03 0.63
N ILE A 56 11.04 2.95 1.93
CA ILE A 56 10.37 1.81 2.56
C ILE A 56 9.12 2.29 3.29
N ILE A 57 8.01 1.59 3.06
CA ILE A 57 6.81 1.66 3.90
C ILE A 57 6.70 0.36 4.67
N VAL A 58 6.49 0.44 5.98
CA VAL A 58 6.24 -0.72 6.82
C VAL A 58 4.75 -0.87 7.05
N VAL A 59 4.23 -2.08 6.83
CA VAL A 59 2.88 -2.47 7.27
C VAL A 59 3.02 -3.51 8.36
N THR A 60 2.81 -3.11 9.61
CA THR A 60 3.07 -3.95 10.78
C THR A 60 1.78 -4.53 11.32
N SER A 61 1.84 -5.69 11.97
CA SER A 61 0.75 -6.23 12.80
C SER A 61 1.20 -6.33 14.28
N GLY A 62 0.37 -6.92 15.14
CA GLY A 62 0.75 -7.29 16.52
C GLY A 62 0.18 -6.41 17.62
N ALA A 63 -0.49 -5.29 17.30
CA ALA A 63 -1.07 -4.38 18.29
C ALA A 63 -2.04 -5.10 19.25
N ILE A 64 -3.02 -5.85 18.74
CA ILE A 64 -3.98 -6.59 19.57
C ILE A 64 -3.26 -7.54 20.54
N ALA A 65 -2.29 -8.33 20.08
CA ALA A 65 -1.60 -9.30 20.93
C ALA A 65 -0.79 -8.62 22.05
N LEU A 66 -0.13 -7.50 21.75
CA LEU A 66 0.63 -6.72 22.73
C LEU A 66 -0.28 -6.06 23.78
N GLY A 67 -1.37 -5.45 23.33
CA GLY A 67 -2.29 -4.80 24.26
C GLY A 67 -3.10 -5.78 25.10
N ALA A 68 -3.50 -6.92 24.53
CA ALA A 68 -4.17 -7.99 25.27
C ALA A 68 -3.32 -8.46 26.45
N ARG A 69 -2.02 -8.67 26.21
CA ARG A 69 -1.09 -9.06 27.27
C ARG A 69 -0.98 -7.98 28.35
N ARG A 70 -0.93 -6.71 27.93
CA ARG A 70 -0.84 -5.57 28.85
C ARG A 70 -2.10 -5.41 29.71
N LEU A 71 -3.27 -5.71 29.13
CA LEU A 71 -4.58 -5.63 29.79
C LEU A 71 -4.95 -6.91 30.56
N GLY A 72 -4.21 -7.99 30.38
CA GLY A 72 -4.52 -9.29 31.00
C GLY A 72 -5.74 -9.98 30.38
N PHE A 73 -6.05 -9.69 29.11
CA PHE A 73 -7.17 -10.32 28.41
C PHE A 73 -6.82 -11.73 27.91
N ASP A 74 -7.77 -12.64 28.10
CA ASP A 74 -7.68 -14.02 27.61
C ASP A 74 -7.77 -14.09 26.07
N LYS A 75 -7.42 -15.25 25.52
CA LYS A 75 -7.50 -15.55 24.07
C LYS A 75 -6.75 -14.53 23.19
N GLY A 76 -5.72 -13.89 23.75
CA GLY A 76 -4.94 -12.87 23.04
C GLY A 76 -5.76 -11.63 22.67
N GLY A 77 -6.77 -11.29 23.48
CA GLY A 77 -7.60 -10.09 23.31
C GLY A 77 -8.66 -10.21 22.22
N ARG A 78 -8.92 -11.43 21.70
CA ARG A 78 -9.92 -11.67 20.65
C ARG A 78 -11.15 -12.44 21.18
N ALA A 79 -11.43 -12.33 22.47
CA ALA A 79 -12.60 -12.97 23.08
C ALA A 79 -13.91 -12.29 22.64
N SER A 80 -13.86 -10.98 22.38
CA SER A 80 -14.96 -10.19 21.80
C SER A 80 -14.40 -9.09 20.89
N LEU A 81 -15.27 -8.45 20.10
CA LEU A 81 -14.91 -7.25 19.33
C LEU A 81 -14.34 -6.14 20.24
N ALA A 82 -15.01 -5.87 21.35
CA ALA A 82 -14.60 -4.83 22.29
C ALA A 82 -13.22 -5.12 22.91
N ASP A 83 -12.93 -6.38 23.26
CA ASP A 83 -11.62 -6.77 23.77
C ASP A 83 -10.53 -6.55 22.71
N ALA A 84 -10.84 -6.83 21.44
CA ALA A 84 -9.90 -6.66 20.34
C ALA A 84 -9.59 -5.18 20.09
N GLN A 85 -10.62 -4.33 20.06
CA GLN A 85 -10.48 -2.88 19.90
C GLN A 85 -9.74 -2.23 21.08
N ALA A 86 -10.06 -2.63 22.32
CA ALA A 86 -9.37 -2.14 23.51
C ALA A 86 -7.89 -2.59 23.53
N SER A 87 -7.64 -3.86 23.18
CA SER A 87 -6.28 -4.40 23.05
C SER A 87 -5.49 -3.70 21.94
N ALA A 88 -6.09 -3.48 20.77
CA ALA A 88 -5.47 -2.72 19.70
C ALA A 88 -5.09 -1.30 20.14
N SER A 89 -5.98 -0.61 20.84
CA SER A 89 -5.75 0.76 21.30
C SER A 89 -4.54 0.86 22.23
N VAL A 90 -4.41 -0.07 23.19
CA VAL A 90 -3.25 -0.12 24.10
C VAL A 90 -1.98 -0.57 23.37
N GLY A 91 -2.08 -1.65 22.59
CA GLY A 91 -0.93 -2.24 21.94
C GLY A 91 -0.37 -1.41 20.79
N GLN A 92 -1.18 -0.59 20.13
CA GLN A 92 -0.72 0.31 19.06
C GLN A 92 0.25 1.37 19.60
N ILE A 93 0.04 1.87 20.83
CA ILE A 93 0.98 2.79 21.49
C ILE A 93 2.33 2.11 21.68
N LEU A 94 2.34 0.89 22.23
CA LEU A 94 3.55 0.11 22.46
C LEU A 94 4.28 -0.19 21.14
N LEU A 95 3.54 -0.67 20.15
CA LEU A 95 4.06 -1.02 18.83
C LEU A 95 4.71 0.18 18.14
N SER A 96 4.04 1.33 18.20
CA SER A 96 4.53 2.57 17.57
C SER A 96 5.74 3.12 18.29
N GLY A 97 5.76 3.05 19.62
CA GLY A 97 6.93 3.44 20.42
C GLY A 97 8.17 2.62 20.05
N ILE A 98 8.03 1.30 19.90
CA ILE A 98 9.15 0.42 19.52
C ILE A 98 9.65 0.74 18.11
N TRP A 99 8.76 0.87 17.14
CA TRP A 99 9.15 1.24 15.78
C TRP A 99 9.85 2.60 15.72
N ALA A 100 9.31 3.60 16.41
CA ALA A 100 9.88 4.94 16.47
C ALA A 100 11.28 4.93 17.11
N GLU A 101 11.44 4.25 18.24
CA GLU A 101 12.71 4.11 18.94
C GLU A 101 13.79 3.46 18.05
N LEU A 102 13.47 2.32 17.42
CA LEU A 102 14.43 1.57 16.63
C LEU A 102 14.81 2.29 15.33
N LEU A 103 13.84 2.91 14.65
CA LEU A 103 14.11 3.72 13.46
C LEU A 103 14.95 4.96 13.82
N ALA A 104 14.64 5.63 14.93
CA ALA A 104 15.41 6.78 15.40
C ALA A 104 16.86 6.41 15.72
N ALA A 105 17.11 5.23 16.30
CA ALA A 105 18.47 4.71 16.52
C ALA A 105 19.28 4.52 15.20
N ARG A 106 18.62 4.52 14.04
CA ARG A 106 19.23 4.50 12.71
C ARG A 106 19.13 5.84 11.97
N ASN A 107 18.80 6.93 12.66
CA ASN A 107 18.55 8.27 12.10
C ASN A 107 17.42 8.30 11.05
N LEU A 108 16.40 7.44 11.22
CA LEU A 108 15.20 7.42 10.40
C LEU A 108 14.02 7.94 11.21
N VAL A 109 13.21 8.80 10.59
CA VAL A 109 11.98 9.32 11.22
C VAL A 109 10.85 8.35 10.95
N ALA A 110 10.26 7.76 11.99
CA ALA A 110 9.04 6.98 11.86
C ALA A 110 7.82 7.90 11.74
N ALA A 111 6.88 7.55 10.86
CA ALA A 111 5.61 8.23 10.74
C ALA A 111 4.45 7.24 10.90
N GLN A 112 3.69 7.35 11.99
CA GLN A 112 2.53 6.49 12.20
C GLN A 112 1.41 6.86 11.24
N MET A 113 0.80 5.86 10.61
CA MET A 113 -0.50 6.00 9.96
C MET A 113 -1.41 4.85 10.36
N LEU A 114 -2.66 5.16 10.70
CA LEU A 114 -3.71 4.18 10.95
C LEU A 114 -4.78 4.34 9.89
N VAL A 115 -5.10 3.25 9.21
CA VAL A 115 -6.06 3.22 8.10
C VAL A 115 -6.90 1.97 8.20
N THR A 116 -8.11 2.00 7.66
CA THR A 116 -8.90 0.78 7.42
C THR A 116 -8.84 0.40 5.95
N LEU A 117 -9.14 -0.85 5.62
CA LEU A 117 -9.35 -1.26 4.22
C LEU A 117 -10.41 -0.39 3.51
N ASP A 118 -11.49 -0.01 4.21
CA ASP A 118 -12.55 0.85 3.66
C ASP A 118 -12.05 2.26 3.31
N ASP A 119 -11.10 2.80 4.08
CA ASP A 119 -10.49 4.10 3.76
C ASP A 119 -9.70 4.05 2.44
N LEU A 120 -9.18 2.87 2.06
CA LEU A 120 -8.44 2.63 0.82
C LEU A 120 -9.36 2.25 -0.35
N GLU A 121 -10.63 1.97 -0.11
CA GLU A 121 -11.63 1.68 -1.15
C GLU A 121 -12.52 2.89 -1.48
N GLU A 122 -12.72 3.79 -0.51
CA GLU A 122 -13.42 5.06 -0.72
C GLU A 122 -12.48 6.11 -1.33
N ARG A 123 -12.89 6.73 -2.45
CA ARG A 123 -12.01 7.57 -3.28
C ARG A 123 -11.44 8.78 -2.56
N ARG A 124 -12.25 9.51 -1.80
CA ARG A 124 -11.77 10.75 -1.14
C ARG A 124 -10.78 10.42 -0.04
N ARG A 125 -11.05 9.40 0.76
CA ARG A 125 -10.15 8.89 1.80
C ARG A 125 -8.88 8.31 1.18
N TYR A 126 -8.99 7.57 0.08
CA TYR A 126 -7.84 7.09 -0.68
C TYR A 126 -6.94 8.23 -1.15
N LEU A 127 -7.49 9.31 -1.72
CA LEU A 127 -6.70 10.48 -2.13
C LEU A 127 -6.00 11.16 -0.95
N ASN A 128 -6.64 11.22 0.22
CA ASN A 128 -6.01 11.74 1.44
C ASN A 128 -4.85 10.87 1.90
N ILE A 129 -5.01 9.55 1.88
CA ILE A 129 -3.97 8.60 2.25
C ILE A 129 -2.79 8.71 1.26
N ALA A 130 -3.06 8.68 -0.04
CA ALA A 130 -2.03 8.79 -1.08
C ALA A 130 -1.23 10.09 -0.96
N ALA A 131 -1.89 11.24 -0.78
CA ALA A 131 -1.23 12.52 -0.59
C ALA A 131 -0.39 12.58 0.70
N THR A 132 -0.84 11.93 1.77
CA THR A 132 -0.08 11.85 3.03
C THR A 132 1.16 10.98 2.86
N LEU A 133 1.02 9.83 2.21
CA LEU A 133 2.15 8.94 1.90
C LEU A 133 3.19 9.65 1.03
N ASP A 134 2.77 10.32 -0.04
CA ASP A 134 3.67 11.11 -0.90
C ASP A 134 4.45 12.16 -0.10
N ARG A 135 3.77 12.89 0.79
CA ARG A 135 4.42 13.90 1.64
C ARG A 135 5.41 13.29 2.63
N LEU A 136 5.07 12.17 3.26
CA LEU A 136 5.95 11.49 4.22
C LEU A 136 7.20 10.92 3.54
N ILE A 137 7.03 10.29 2.37
CA ILE A 137 8.12 9.74 1.58
C ILE A 137 9.02 10.88 1.07
N GLY A 138 8.44 11.97 0.57
CA GLY A 138 9.18 13.16 0.14
C GLY A 138 9.91 13.88 1.28
N ALA A 139 9.45 13.72 2.52
CA ALA A 139 10.11 14.20 3.73
C ALA A 139 11.12 13.21 4.33
N ASP A 140 11.43 12.12 3.61
CA ASP A 140 12.40 11.10 4.01
C ASP A 140 12.02 10.31 5.27
N ALA A 141 10.73 10.32 5.63
CA ALA A 141 10.20 9.53 6.73
C ALA A 141 9.90 8.08 6.27
N VAL A 142 9.89 7.15 7.23
CA VAL A 142 9.45 5.77 7.05
C VAL A 142 8.02 5.64 7.60
N PRO A 143 6.98 5.55 6.74
CA PRO A 143 5.63 5.31 7.20
C PRO A 143 5.53 3.92 7.85
N VAL A 144 5.02 3.87 9.07
CA VAL A 144 4.72 2.65 9.82
C VAL A 144 3.21 2.57 9.97
N ILE A 145 2.62 1.72 9.14
CA ILE A 145 1.18 1.63 8.92
C ILE A 145 0.63 0.38 9.61
N ASN A 146 -0.51 0.53 10.27
CA ASN A 146 -1.30 -0.59 10.76
C ASN A 146 -2.79 -0.35 10.46
N GLU A 147 -3.59 -1.41 10.50
CA GLU A 147 -5.04 -1.30 10.49
C GLU A 147 -5.50 -0.47 11.71
N ASN A 148 -6.48 0.41 11.54
CA ASN A 148 -7.10 1.10 12.66
C ASN A 148 -8.10 0.19 13.39
N ASP A 149 -7.56 -0.87 14.00
CA ASP A 149 -8.31 -1.91 14.69
C ASP A 149 -9.18 -1.35 15.85
N SER A 150 -8.91 -0.14 16.35
CA SER A 150 -9.68 0.50 17.43
C SER A 150 -11.10 0.95 17.00
N VAL A 151 -11.32 1.15 15.70
CA VAL A 151 -12.58 1.60 15.12
C VAL A 151 -13.11 0.65 14.04
N ALA A 152 -12.44 -0.48 13.82
CA ALA A 152 -12.86 -1.50 12.86
C ALA A 152 -14.09 -2.27 13.36
N THR A 153 -14.99 -2.64 12.46
CA THR A 153 -16.22 -3.40 12.75
C THR A 153 -16.03 -4.91 12.53
N GLU A 154 -16.93 -5.75 13.04
CA GLU A 154 -16.86 -7.22 12.87
C GLU A 154 -16.89 -7.70 11.40
N GLU A 155 -17.49 -6.91 10.52
CA GLU A 155 -17.55 -7.17 9.07
C GLU A 155 -16.15 -7.13 8.43
N ILE A 156 -15.24 -6.36 9.05
CA ILE A 156 -13.83 -6.26 8.68
C ILE A 156 -13.07 -7.30 9.48
N ARG A 157 -12.55 -8.34 8.79
CA ARG A 157 -11.72 -9.35 9.45
C ARG A 157 -10.47 -8.70 10.03
N PHE A 158 -10.38 -8.64 11.36
CA PHE A 158 -9.20 -8.13 12.07
C PHE A 158 -7.89 -8.71 11.55
N GLY A 159 -6.96 -7.85 11.17
CA GLY A 159 -5.57 -8.23 10.92
C GLY A 159 -5.29 -8.87 9.55
N ASP A 160 -6.07 -8.56 8.51
CA ASP A 160 -5.66 -8.86 7.12
C ASP A 160 -4.68 -7.82 6.58
N ASN A 161 -3.57 -7.64 7.32
CA ASN A 161 -2.53 -6.68 6.94
C ASN A 161 -1.79 -7.09 5.66
N ASP A 162 -1.98 -8.32 5.17
CA ASP A 162 -1.48 -8.75 3.86
C ASP A 162 -2.22 -7.98 2.75
N ARG A 163 -3.56 -7.94 2.77
CA ARG A 163 -4.34 -7.11 1.83
C ARG A 163 -4.10 -5.62 2.04
N LEU A 164 -4.00 -5.19 3.30
CA LEU A 164 -3.67 -3.79 3.62
C LEU A 164 -2.35 -3.38 2.96
N ALA A 165 -1.32 -4.21 3.02
CA ALA A 165 -0.03 -3.94 2.39
C ALA A 165 -0.13 -3.78 0.87
N ALA A 166 -0.91 -4.62 0.20
CA ALA A 166 -1.15 -4.49 -1.24
C ALA A 166 -1.90 -3.19 -1.59
N ARG A 167 -2.89 -2.79 -0.77
CA ARG A 167 -3.65 -1.54 -0.97
C ARG A 167 -2.83 -0.30 -0.67
N VAL A 168 -2.00 -0.33 0.38
CA VAL A 168 -1.03 0.73 0.69
C VAL A 168 -0.03 0.88 -0.46
N ALA A 169 0.48 -0.24 -0.99
CA ALA A 169 1.38 -0.21 -2.15
C ALA A 169 0.73 0.44 -3.36
N GLN A 170 -0.54 0.13 -3.61
CA GLN A 170 -1.34 0.78 -4.65
C GLN A 170 -1.47 2.29 -4.41
N ALA A 171 -1.85 2.70 -3.20
CA ALA A 171 -2.02 4.11 -2.82
C ALA A 171 -0.72 4.92 -2.91
N ALA A 172 0.41 4.30 -2.56
CA ALA A 172 1.72 4.92 -2.57
C ALA A 172 2.40 4.91 -3.96
N GLY A 173 1.84 4.20 -4.95
CA GLY A 173 2.51 3.97 -6.24
C GLY A 173 3.79 3.13 -6.10
N ALA A 174 3.85 2.22 -5.13
CA ALA A 174 5.00 1.35 -4.89
C ALA A 174 5.21 0.37 -6.04
N SER A 175 6.46 -0.02 -6.28
CA SER A 175 6.81 -0.98 -7.35
C SER A 175 6.86 -2.43 -6.83
N GLY A 176 6.91 -2.62 -5.52
CA GLY A 176 7.00 -3.93 -4.89
C GLY A 176 6.34 -4.02 -3.52
N VAL A 177 5.92 -5.23 -3.17
CA VAL A 177 5.47 -5.64 -1.83
C VAL A 177 6.24 -6.87 -1.40
N VAL A 178 6.80 -6.86 -0.20
CA VAL A 178 7.37 -8.04 0.44
C VAL A 178 6.52 -8.41 1.65
N LEU A 179 5.90 -9.58 1.61
CA LEU A 179 5.19 -10.17 2.73
C LEU A 179 6.16 -11.07 3.51
N LEU A 180 6.65 -10.56 4.65
CA LEU A 180 7.42 -11.38 5.59
C LEU A 180 6.45 -12.28 6.37
N SER A 181 6.65 -13.59 6.26
CA SER A 181 5.81 -14.61 6.89
C SER A 181 6.62 -15.60 7.73
N ASP A 182 5.92 -16.44 8.47
CA ASP A 182 6.43 -17.68 9.08
C ASP A 182 6.62 -18.85 8.08
N VAL A 183 6.35 -18.64 6.79
CA VAL A 183 6.56 -19.62 5.72
C VAL A 183 7.53 -19.10 4.68
N ASP A 184 8.23 -20.02 4.01
CA ASP A 184 9.21 -19.70 2.97
C ASP A 184 8.58 -19.16 1.67
N GLY A 185 7.27 -19.36 1.47
CA GLY A 185 6.53 -18.98 0.28
C GLY A 185 5.36 -19.91 0.02
N LEU A 186 4.88 -19.93 -1.22
CA LEU A 186 3.81 -20.80 -1.69
C LEU A 186 4.39 -22.13 -2.17
N TYR A 187 3.81 -23.23 -1.70
CA TYR A 187 4.17 -24.58 -2.13
C TYR A 187 3.11 -25.15 -3.06
N ASP A 188 3.50 -26.13 -3.89
CA ASP A 188 2.59 -26.85 -4.79
C ASP A 188 1.51 -27.68 -4.05
N ARG A 189 1.76 -27.96 -2.77
CA ARG A 189 0.88 -28.64 -1.80
C ARG A 189 1.23 -28.19 -0.39
N ALA A 190 0.49 -28.64 0.63
CA ALA A 190 0.77 -28.27 2.00
C ALA A 190 2.23 -28.63 2.40
N PRO A 191 3.02 -27.71 3.00
CA PRO A 191 4.46 -27.91 3.21
C PRO A 191 4.85 -29.11 4.10
N HIS A 192 3.92 -29.58 4.92
CA HIS A 192 4.12 -30.74 5.79
C HIS A 192 3.95 -32.08 5.06
N LEU A 193 3.42 -32.07 3.84
CA LEU A 193 3.23 -33.29 3.05
C LEU A 193 4.54 -33.68 2.35
N PRO A 194 4.86 -34.99 2.26
CA PRO A 194 6.03 -35.48 1.55
C PRO A 194 6.08 -34.98 0.10
N GLY A 195 7.25 -34.53 -0.34
CA GLY A 195 7.48 -34.06 -1.72
C GLY A 195 6.92 -32.68 -2.03
N ALA A 196 6.53 -31.88 -1.04
CA ALA A 196 6.12 -30.49 -1.27
C ALA A 196 7.29 -29.65 -1.81
N VAL A 197 7.03 -28.92 -2.90
CA VAL A 197 8.03 -28.09 -3.59
C VAL A 197 7.60 -26.63 -3.52
N LEU A 198 8.54 -25.77 -3.14
CA LEU A 198 8.35 -24.32 -3.16
C LEU A 198 8.22 -23.84 -4.60
N LEU A 199 7.18 -23.07 -4.89
CA LEU A 199 7.00 -22.42 -6.19
C LEU A 199 7.84 -21.13 -6.21
N PRO A 200 8.89 -21.02 -7.03
CA PRO A 200 9.75 -19.83 -7.04
C PRO A 200 9.04 -18.62 -7.65
N GLN A 201 8.17 -18.85 -8.64
CA GLN A 201 7.46 -17.79 -9.36
C GLN A 201 6.03 -18.22 -9.70
N VAL A 202 5.11 -17.26 -9.63
CA VAL A 202 3.70 -17.39 -10.00
C VAL A 202 3.35 -16.23 -10.94
N GLU A 203 3.13 -16.53 -12.21
CA GLU A 203 2.75 -15.50 -13.21
C GLU A 203 1.28 -15.11 -13.10
N LYS A 204 0.42 -16.07 -12.76
CA LYS A 204 -1.02 -15.87 -12.68
C LYS A 204 -1.62 -16.63 -11.51
N ILE A 205 -2.42 -15.92 -10.72
CA ILE A 205 -3.23 -16.50 -9.65
C ILE A 205 -4.57 -16.90 -10.28
N ASP A 206 -4.70 -18.17 -10.62
CA ASP A 206 -5.90 -18.76 -11.20
C ASP A 206 -6.60 -19.73 -10.23
N GLY A 207 -7.63 -20.42 -10.73
CA GLY A 207 -8.36 -21.41 -9.93
C GLY A 207 -7.47 -22.54 -9.42
N ARG A 208 -6.44 -22.95 -10.18
CA ARG A 208 -5.52 -24.02 -9.79
C ARG A 208 -4.68 -23.59 -8.57
N VAL A 209 -4.13 -22.39 -8.59
CA VAL A 209 -3.36 -21.82 -7.46
C VAL A 209 -4.25 -21.70 -6.21
N ARG A 210 -5.51 -21.29 -6.38
CA ARG A 210 -6.46 -21.18 -5.25
C ARG A 210 -6.87 -22.55 -4.68
N ILE A 211 -7.03 -23.57 -5.53
CA ILE A 211 -7.34 -24.94 -5.10
C ILE A 211 -6.20 -25.55 -4.29
N MET A 212 -4.93 -25.37 -4.72
CA MET A 212 -3.75 -25.83 -3.96
C MET A 212 -3.74 -25.35 -2.50
N VAL A 213 -4.23 -24.13 -2.26
CA VAL A 213 -4.34 -23.55 -0.91
C VAL A 213 -5.55 -24.08 -0.14
N ALA A 214 -6.70 -24.25 -0.82
CA ALA A 214 -7.91 -24.76 -0.20
C ALA A 214 -7.75 -26.21 0.33
N GLU A 215 -7.06 -27.07 -0.41
CA GLU A 215 -6.82 -28.48 -0.03
C GLU A 215 -5.80 -28.64 1.12
N GLY A 216 -4.91 -27.65 1.32
CA GLY A 216 -3.89 -27.66 2.37
C GLY A 216 -4.27 -26.96 3.68
N SER A 217 -5.45 -26.31 3.74
CA SER A 217 -5.85 -25.47 4.87
C SER A 217 -6.58 -26.29 5.95
N SER A 218 -5.83 -27.03 6.78
CA SER A 218 -6.37 -27.76 7.94
C SER A 218 -6.47 -26.92 9.23
N SER A 219 -6.09 -25.64 9.20
CA SER A 219 -6.16 -24.75 10.37
C SER A 219 -7.19 -23.64 10.18
N GLY A 220 -8.39 -23.88 10.70
CA GLY A 220 -9.35 -22.81 10.97
C GLY A 220 -8.81 -21.83 12.03
N MET A 221 -9.15 -20.55 11.89
CA MET A 221 -8.96 -19.44 12.85
C MET A 221 -7.65 -18.62 12.82
N GLY A 222 -7.17 -18.23 11.64
CA GLY A 222 -6.26 -17.08 11.51
C GLY A 222 -6.62 -16.19 10.33
N SER A 223 -6.70 -14.87 10.55
CA SER A 223 -6.90 -13.84 9.51
C SER A 223 -5.69 -13.66 8.57
N GLY A 224 -4.59 -14.41 8.76
CA GLY A 224 -3.32 -14.27 8.04
C GLY A 224 -2.81 -15.53 7.34
N GLY A 225 -3.70 -16.38 6.83
CA GLY A 225 -3.33 -17.61 6.12
C GLY A 225 -2.76 -17.39 4.69
N MET A 226 -2.41 -18.48 4.00
CA MET A 226 -1.93 -18.41 2.61
C MET A 226 -2.99 -17.84 1.65
N ALA A 227 -4.28 -18.05 1.93
CA ALA A 227 -5.36 -17.47 1.13
C ALA A 227 -5.34 -15.92 1.13
N SER A 228 -5.15 -15.29 2.28
CA SER A 228 -5.05 -13.83 2.39
C SER A 228 -3.81 -13.28 1.68
N LYS A 229 -2.67 -14.01 1.73
CA LYS A 229 -1.47 -13.67 0.95
C LYS A 229 -1.69 -13.77 -0.55
N LEU A 230 -2.44 -14.76 -1.02
CA LEU A 230 -2.84 -14.86 -2.43
C LEU A 230 -3.79 -13.72 -2.83
N ASP A 231 -4.69 -13.29 -1.96
CA ASP A 231 -5.55 -12.14 -2.26
C ASP A 231 -4.74 -10.84 -2.32
N ALA A 232 -3.78 -10.64 -1.41
CA ALA A 232 -2.82 -9.54 -1.47
C ALA A 232 -2.00 -9.57 -2.77
N ALA A 233 -1.52 -10.75 -3.19
CA ALA A 233 -0.82 -10.94 -4.44
C ALA A 233 -1.72 -10.62 -5.65
N ASP A 234 -3.00 -11.01 -5.64
CA ASP A 234 -3.93 -10.67 -6.73
C ASP A 234 -4.18 -9.15 -6.79
N ILE A 235 -4.34 -8.47 -5.64
CA ILE A 235 -4.47 -7.00 -5.57
C ILE A 235 -3.22 -6.33 -6.14
N ALA A 236 -2.03 -6.70 -5.65
CA ALA A 236 -0.76 -6.09 -6.06
C ALA A 236 -0.48 -6.33 -7.56
N THR A 237 -0.57 -7.57 -8.03
CA THR A 237 -0.22 -7.92 -9.42
C THR A 237 -1.17 -7.29 -10.43
N ARG A 238 -2.46 -7.13 -10.10
CA ARG A 238 -3.42 -6.37 -10.92
C ARG A 238 -3.12 -4.88 -10.94
N ALA A 239 -2.53 -4.34 -9.88
CA ALA A 239 -2.06 -2.95 -9.81
C ALA A 239 -0.74 -2.72 -10.54
N GLY A 240 -0.15 -3.76 -11.13
CA GLY A 240 1.15 -3.67 -11.79
C GLY A 240 2.32 -3.71 -10.80
N ILE A 241 2.08 -4.19 -9.58
CA ILE A 241 3.05 -4.22 -8.47
C ILE A 241 3.53 -5.65 -8.28
N GLY A 242 4.86 -5.84 -8.19
CA GLY A 242 5.42 -7.15 -7.91
C GLY A 242 5.22 -7.52 -6.44
N LEU A 243 4.94 -8.79 -6.13
CA LEU A 243 4.84 -9.22 -4.73
C LEU A 243 5.77 -10.42 -4.46
N ALA A 244 6.44 -10.42 -3.32
CA ALA A 244 7.21 -11.56 -2.83
C ALA A 244 6.62 -12.06 -1.50
N ILE A 245 6.50 -13.38 -1.34
CA ILE A 245 6.27 -14.02 -0.04
C ILE A 245 7.58 -14.71 0.33
N THR A 246 8.10 -14.40 1.52
CA THR A 246 9.34 -15.00 2.03
C THR A 246 9.30 -15.14 3.54
N SER A 247 10.17 -15.98 4.09
CA SER A 247 10.28 -16.17 5.53
C SER A 247 10.93 -14.96 6.19
N GLY A 248 10.26 -14.41 7.20
CA GLY A 248 10.79 -13.41 8.11
C GLY A 248 11.28 -14.01 9.43
N LEU A 249 11.41 -15.34 9.56
CA LEU A 249 11.82 -15.96 10.83
C LEU A 249 13.29 -15.70 11.16
N LYS A 250 14.13 -15.59 10.12
CA LYS A 250 15.57 -15.33 10.21
C LYS A 250 15.83 -13.83 10.39
N ASP A 251 16.98 -13.55 11.00
CA ASP A 251 17.52 -12.20 11.10
C ASP A 251 17.86 -11.66 9.71
N HIS A 252 17.83 -10.33 9.58
CA HIS A 252 18.09 -9.62 8.32
C HIS A 252 17.27 -10.16 7.14
N PRO A 253 15.93 -10.23 7.25
CA PRO A 253 15.10 -10.92 6.26
C PRO A 253 15.11 -10.24 4.88
N LEU A 254 15.28 -8.91 4.79
CA LEU A 254 15.31 -8.22 3.50
C LEU A 254 16.68 -8.40 2.81
N SER A 255 17.76 -8.45 3.59
CA SER A 255 19.08 -8.82 3.07
C SER A 255 19.10 -10.29 2.65
N GLY A 256 18.49 -11.17 3.44
CA GLY A 256 18.33 -12.59 3.13
C GLY A 256 17.59 -12.81 1.80
N LEU A 257 16.48 -12.09 1.58
CA LEU A 257 15.76 -12.11 0.30
C LEU A 257 16.65 -11.67 -0.87
N ALA A 258 17.35 -10.54 -0.73
CA ALA A 258 18.25 -10.01 -1.78
C ALA A 258 19.37 -11.00 -2.14
N ASN A 259 19.85 -11.79 -1.17
CA ASN A 259 20.90 -12.78 -1.34
C ASN A 259 20.40 -14.16 -1.80
N GLY A 260 19.19 -14.24 -2.38
CA GLY A 260 18.64 -15.48 -2.93
C GLY A 260 17.95 -16.37 -1.90
N GLY A 261 17.45 -15.79 -0.80
CA GLY A 261 16.60 -16.48 0.16
C GLY A 261 15.37 -17.10 -0.51
N ARG A 262 14.84 -18.17 0.10
CA ARG A 262 13.64 -18.86 -0.38
C ARG A 262 12.46 -17.89 -0.41
N ALA A 263 11.81 -17.80 -1.56
CA ALA A 263 10.65 -16.94 -1.77
C ALA A 263 9.78 -17.46 -2.91
N THR A 264 8.54 -17.00 -2.93
CA THR A 264 7.68 -17.04 -4.11
C THR A 264 7.44 -15.63 -4.62
N TYR A 265 7.74 -15.40 -5.90
CA TYR A 265 7.53 -14.11 -6.56
C TYR A 265 6.28 -14.11 -7.43
N PHE A 266 5.48 -13.05 -7.38
CA PHE A 266 4.24 -12.88 -8.12
C PHE A 266 4.37 -11.73 -9.12
N ALA A 267 4.19 -12.05 -10.41
CA ALA A 267 4.45 -11.13 -11.53
C ALA A 267 3.39 -10.04 -11.66
N PRO A 268 3.78 -8.76 -11.84
CA PRO A 268 2.86 -7.74 -12.34
C PRO A 268 2.17 -8.21 -13.62
N ARG A 269 0.86 -7.99 -13.74
CA ARG A 269 0.12 -8.34 -14.96
C ARG A 269 0.40 -7.32 -16.06
N ILE A 270 0.86 -7.79 -17.23
CA ILE A 270 1.07 -6.95 -18.41
C ILE A 270 -0.27 -6.33 -18.85
N GLY A 271 -0.30 -5.01 -19.06
CA GLY A 271 -1.51 -4.26 -19.44
C GLY A 271 -2.47 -3.96 -18.29
N GLY A 272 -2.26 -4.55 -17.12
CA GLY A 272 -3.01 -4.26 -15.90
C GLY A 272 -2.40 -3.10 -15.14
N SER A 273 -2.62 -1.86 -15.58
CA SER A 273 -2.65 -0.82 -14.55
C SER A 273 -4.03 -0.95 -13.91
N ALA A 274 -4.14 -1.47 -12.68
CA ALA A 274 -5.41 -1.43 -11.93
C ALA A 274 -5.98 -0.02 -11.95
N ARG A 275 -5.12 0.97 -12.10
CA ARG A 275 -5.41 2.36 -12.39
C ARG A 275 -6.24 2.60 -13.67
N LYS A 276 -5.88 2.03 -14.83
CA LYS A 276 -6.73 2.00 -16.05
C LYS A 276 -8.07 1.32 -15.79
N THR A 277 -8.11 0.26 -14.98
CA THR A 277 -9.38 -0.42 -14.66
C THR A 277 -10.23 0.38 -13.67
N TRP A 278 -9.60 1.03 -12.69
CA TRP A 278 -10.24 1.79 -11.61
C TRP A 278 -10.66 3.20 -12.04
N LEU A 279 -10.00 3.79 -13.04
CA LEU A 279 -10.38 5.09 -13.65
C LEU A 279 -11.09 4.91 -15.00
N GLY A 280 -10.71 3.91 -15.79
CA GLY A 280 -11.25 3.63 -17.12
C GLY A 280 -12.38 2.59 -17.17
N GLY A 281 -12.79 2.00 -16.05
CA GLY A 281 -14.00 1.17 -15.97
C GLY A 281 -15.29 1.94 -16.33
N ARG A 282 -16.47 1.31 -16.22
CA ARG A 282 -17.80 1.93 -16.45
C ARG A 282 -18.15 2.97 -15.37
N LEU A 283 -17.29 3.96 -15.19
CA LEU A 283 -17.45 5.05 -14.26
C LEU A 283 -18.16 6.18 -14.95
N THR A 284 -19.19 6.69 -14.28
CA THR A 284 -19.87 7.90 -14.71
C THR A 284 -18.90 9.07 -14.55
N VAL A 285 -18.39 9.58 -15.66
CA VAL A 285 -17.67 10.85 -15.71
C VAL A 285 -18.62 11.94 -15.20
N LYS A 286 -18.18 12.71 -14.21
CA LYS A 286 -18.99 13.75 -13.55
C LYS A 286 -18.73 15.15 -14.11
N GLY A 287 -17.59 15.35 -14.77
CA GLY A 287 -17.22 16.62 -15.37
C GLY A 287 -16.02 16.53 -16.28
N ARG A 288 -15.58 17.68 -16.79
CA ARG A 288 -14.46 17.79 -17.71
C ARG A 288 -13.59 19.01 -17.39
N ILE A 289 -12.29 18.90 -17.66
CA ILE A 289 -11.37 20.04 -17.63
C ILE A 289 -10.73 20.15 -19.01
N CYS A 290 -10.95 21.28 -19.68
CA CYS A 290 -10.30 21.64 -20.93
C CYS A 290 -8.93 22.26 -20.62
N ILE A 291 -7.90 21.82 -21.35
CA ILE A 291 -6.51 22.18 -21.08
C ILE A 291 -5.81 22.79 -22.30
N ASP A 292 -4.76 23.58 -22.06
CA ASP A 292 -3.93 24.15 -23.12
C ASP A 292 -2.93 23.14 -23.70
N GLU A 293 -2.30 23.49 -24.83
CA GLU A 293 -1.31 22.61 -25.47
C GLU A 293 -0.09 22.30 -24.59
N GLY A 294 0.28 23.22 -23.69
CA GLY A 294 1.38 23.02 -22.76
C GLY A 294 1.07 21.90 -21.78
N ALA A 295 -0.12 21.91 -21.22
CA ALA A 295 -0.66 20.86 -20.38
C ALA A 295 -0.82 19.55 -21.14
N VAL A 296 -1.27 19.56 -22.41
CA VAL A 296 -1.33 18.35 -23.25
C VAL A 296 0.05 17.67 -23.32
N ARG A 297 1.10 18.44 -23.66
CA ARG A 297 2.48 17.92 -23.72
C ARG A 297 2.97 17.45 -22.35
N ALA A 298 2.63 18.16 -21.27
CA ALA A 298 2.99 17.77 -19.92
C ALA A 298 2.34 16.44 -19.50
N LEU A 299 1.06 16.23 -19.81
CA LEU A 299 0.37 14.98 -19.52
C LEU A 299 0.94 13.80 -20.30
N GLN A 300 1.29 14.00 -21.57
CA GLN A 300 1.93 12.96 -22.41
C GLN A 300 3.30 12.51 -21.88
N THR A 301 3.99 13.37 -21.12
CA THR A 301 5.26 13.05 -20.45
C THR A 301 5.08 12.52 -19.02
N GLY A 302 3.84 12.31 -18.58
CA GLY A 302 3.53 11.75 -17.26
C GLY A 302 3.47 12.77 -16.12
N SER A 303 3.28 14.05 -16.42
CA SER A 303 3.14 15.11 -15.40
C SER A 303 1.72 15.21 -14.85
N SER A 304 1.57 15.90 -13.71
CA SER A 304 0.26 16.22 -13.12
C SER A 304 -0.42 17.34 -13.91
N LEU A 305 -1.76 17.41 -13.83
CA LEU A 305 -2.48 18.57 -14.34
C LEU A 305 -2.44 19.70 -13.31
N LEU A 306 -1.72 20.78 -13.62
CA LEU A 306 -1.68 22.00 -12.80
C LEU A 306 -2.82 22.96 -13.16
N PRO A 307 -3.30 23.79 -12.22
CA PRO A 307 -4.31 24.81 -12.50
C PRO A 307 -3.93 25.76 -13.65
N ALA A 308 -2.64 26.10 -13.76
CA ALA A 308 -2.12 27.01 -14.78
C ALA A 308 -2.38 26.56 -16.22
N GLY A 309 -2.46 25.25 -16.45
CA GLY A 309 -2.71 24.67 -17.78
C GLY A 309 -4.18 24.36 -18.06
N ALA A 310 -5.09 24.65 -17.12
CA ALA A 310 -6.53 24.51 -17.30
C ALA A 310 -7.12 25.79 -17.91
N ILE A 311 -7.97 25.62 -18.92
CA ILE A 311 -8.66 26.70 -19.64
C ILE A 311 -10.10 26.83 -19.14
N ARG A 312 -10.79 25.69 -18.99
CA ARG A 312 -12.22 25.67 -18.65
C ARG A 312 -12.57 24.42 -17.84
N VAL A 313 -13.49 24.58 -16.90
CA VAL A 313 -14.08 23.49 -16.11
C VAL A 313 -15.56 23.34 -16.48
N GLU A 314 -16.02 22.11 -16.68
CA GLU A 314 -17.39 21.78 -17.08
C GLU A 314 -17.98 20.67 -16.19
N GLY A 315 -19.28 20.76 -15.92
CA GLY A 315 -20.02 19.77 -15.12
C GLY A 315 -20.03 20.05 -13.62
N GLU A 316 -20.66 19.13 -12.89
CA GLU A 316 -20.79 19.21 -11.43
C GLU A 316 -20.12 17.98 -10.83
N PHE A 317 -18.99 18.23 -10.16
CA PHE A 317 -18.19 17.19 -9.55
C PHE A 317 -17.63 17.66 -8.22
N LYS A 318 -17.38 16.69 -7.36
CA LYS A 318 -16.69 16.87 -6.11
C LYS A 318 -15.30 16.25 -6.19
N ARG A 319 -14.45 16.57 -5.24
CA ARG A 319 -13.16 15.90 -5.06
C ARG A 319 -13.35 14.39 -5.01
N GLY A 320 -12.45 13.67 -5.69
CA GLY A 320 -12.50 12.22 -5.85
C GLY A 320 -13.47 11.73 -6.92
N ASP A 321 -14.26 12.60 -7.54
CA ASP A 321 -15.03 12.22 -8.73
C ASP A 321 -14.13 12.11 -9.96
N VAL A 322 -14.57 11.25 -10.87
CA VAL A 322 -13.88 10.97 -12.12
C VAL A 322 -14.24 12.06 -13.14
N ILE A 323 -13.23 12.70 -13.70
CA ILE A 323 -13.36 13.74 -14.71
C ILE A 323 -12.55 13.39 -15.96
N ASP A 324 -13.07 13.79 -17.12
CA ASP A 324 -12.28 13.73 -18.37
C ASP A 324 -11.41 14.98 -18.48
N ILE A 325 -10.21 14.82 -19.01
CA ILE A 325 -9.30 15.90 -19.37
C ILE A 325 -9.27 15.97 -20.90
N ILE A 326 -9.73 17.10 -21.44
CA ILE A 326 -9.99 17.26 -22.86
C ILE A 326 -9.08 18.34 -23.47
N ALA A 327 -8.69 18.16 -24.72
CA ALA A 327 -8.08 19.21 -25.52
C ALA A 327 -9.15 20.17 -26.08
N TYR A 328 -8.70 21.19 -26.81
CA TYR A 328 -9.57 22.19 -27.43
C TYR A 328 -10.55 21.59 -28.46
N ASP A 329 -10.21 20.46 -29.07
CA ASP A 329 -11.06 19.71 -29.99
C ASP A 329 -12.22 18.96 -29.31
N GLY A 330 -12.26 18.98 -27.96
CA GLY A 330 -13.28 18.32 -27.16
C GLY A 330 -13.08 16.81 -26.96
N ILE A 331 -12.00 16.24 -27.49
CA ILE A 331 -11.68 14.82 -27.34
C ILE A 331 -10.99 14.59 -26.00
N ALA A 332 -11.44 13.57 -25.27
CA ALA A 332 -10.82 13.18 -24.00
C ALA A 332 -9.44 12.56 -24.25
N LEU A 333 -8.41 13.21 -23.75
CA LEU A 333 -7.02 12.75 -23.80
C LEU A 333 -6.67 11.90 -22.59
N ALA A 334 -7.27 12.21 -21.45
CA ALA A 334 -7.02 11.53 -20.21
C ALA A 334 -8.27 11.52 -19.33
N ARG A 335 -8.23 10.69 -18.30
CA ARG A 335 -9.22 10.63 -17.23
C ARG A 335 -8.53 10.55 -15.89
N GLY A 336 -9.04 11.24 -14.90
CA GLY A 336 -8.47 11.19 -13.56
C GLY A 336 -9.44 11.58 -12.46
N LEU A 337 -8.95 11.54 -11.22
CA LEU A 337 -9.70 12.02 -10.07
C LEU A 337 -9.43 13.50 -9.83
N SER A 338 -10.49 14.26 -9.63
CA SER A 338 -10.35 15.66 -9.24
C SER A 338 -9.81 15.80 -7.82
N GLU A 339 -8.83 16.66 -7.61
CA GLU A 339 -8.35 17.09 -6.29
C GLU A 339 -9.20 18.24 -5.69
N TYR A 340 -10.11 18.81 -6.48
CA TYR A 340 -10.98 19.92 -6.09
C TYR A 340 -12.44 19.66 -6.47
N ASP A 341 -13.36 20.34 -5.77
CA ASP A 341 -14.74 20.46 -6.23
C ASP A 341 -14.80 21.39 -7.46
N ALA A 342 -15.85 21.27 -8.27
CA ALA A 342 -15.96 22.01 -9.54
C ALA A 342 -15.86 23.53 -9.37
N VAL A 343 -16.42 24.07 -8.29
CA VAL A 343 -16.40 25.52 -7.99
C VAL A 343 -14.96 26.00 -7.71
N ASP A 344 -14.23 25.28 -6.86
CA ASP A 344 -12.84 25.63 -6.54
C ASP A 344 -11.93 25.42 -7.75
N ALA A 345 -12.12 24.32 -8.50
CA ALA A 345 -11.37 24.05 -9.73
C ALA A 345 -11.57 25.18 -10.76
N ALA A 346 -12.79 25.69 -10.90
CA ALA A 346 -13.11 26.79 -11.81
C ALA A 346 -12.47 28.11 -11.37
N SER A 347 -12.42 28.40 -10.07
CA SER A 347 -11.86 29.66 -9.55
C SER A 347 -10.33 29.75 -9.72
N ILE A 348 -9.64 28.60 -9.69
CA ILE A 348 -8.18 28.52 -9.87
C ILE A 348 -7.75 28.17 -11.31
N CYS A 349 -8.70 28.03 -12.23
CA CYS A 349 -8.44 27.74 -13.64
C CYS A 349 -7.53 28.81 -14.26
N GLY A 350 -6.43 28.40 -14.90
CA GLY A 350 -5.44 29.28 -15.51
C GLY A 350 -4.52 30.02 -14.51
N ARG A 351 -4.55 29.68 -13.23
CA ARG A 351 -3.78 30.36 -12.17
C ARG A 351 -2.50 29.62 -11.83
N ARG A 352 -1.44 30.36 -11.48
CA ARG A 352 -0.19 29.75 -11.00
C ARG A 352 -0.35 29.29 -9.55
N SER A 353 0.44 28.29 -9.14
CA SER A 353 0.36 27.70 -7.81
C SER A 353 0.51 28.71 -6.66
N VAL A 354 1.27 29.79 -6.87
CA VAL A 354 1.47 30.87 -5.89
C VAL A 354 0.23 31.76 -5.68
N GLU A 355 -0.74 31.71 -6.59
CA GLU A 355 -1.97 32.51 -6.54
C GLU A 355 -3.13 31.77 -5.84
N LEU A 356 -3.00 30.45 -5.64
CA LEU A 356 -4.11 29.61 -5.16
C LEU A 356 -4.59 29.99 -3.76
N GLU A 357 -3.67 30.34 -2.86
CA GLU A 357 -4.02 30.66 -1.46
C GLU A 357 -4.87 31.93 -1.37
N ALA A 358 -4.53 32.94 -2.16
CA ALA A 358 -5.27 34.19 -2.21
C ALA A 358 -6.69 33.99 -2.76
N ILE A 359 -6.90 33.00 -3.63
CA ILE A 359 -8.19 32.73 -4.27
C ILE A 359 -9.08 31.85 -3.38
N LEU A 360 -8.52 30.79 -2.81
CA LEU A 360 -9.27 29.78 -2.06
C LEU A 360 -9.25 30.01 -0.55
N GLY A 361 -8.42 30.92 -0.04
CA GLY A 361 -8.16 31.12 1.38
C GLY A 361 -7.31 30.03 2.03
N THR A 362 -7.13 28.88 1.37
CA THR A 362 -6.26 27.76 1.77
C THR A 362 -5.74 27.04 0.53
N VAL A 363 -4.58 26.38 0.62
CA VAL A 363 -4.03 25.56 -0.48
C VAL A 363 -3.80 24.14 0.01
N PRO A 364 -4.84 23.31 0.10
CA PRO A 364 -4.67 21.94 0.56
C PRO A 364 -3.87 21.09 -0.43
N ARG A 365 -3.88 21.44 -1.72
CA ARG A 365 -3.25 20.70 -2.83
C ARG A 365 -2.68 21.68 -3.88
N SER A 366 -1.77 21.23 -4.74
CA SER A 366 -1.11 22.09 -5.74
C SER A 366 -1.48 21.76 -7.19
N VAL A 367 -2.23 20.69 -7.41
CA VAL A 367 -2.59 20.11 -8.72
C VAL A 367 -4.11 19.93 -8.82
N LEU A 368 -4.69 20.07 -10.01
CA LEU A 368 -6.10 19.74 -10.26
C LEU A 368 -6.32 18.23 -10.34
N VAL A 369 -5.38 17.51 -10.97
CA VAL A 369 -5.36 16.05 -11.05
C VAL A 369 -3.92 15.59 -10.90
N HIS A 370 -3.64 14.77 -9.90
CA HIS A 370 -2.29 14.26 -9.68
C HIS A 370 -1.91 13.25 -10.77
N ARG A 371 -0.64 13.27 -11.19
CA ARG A 371 -0.07 12.33 -12.17
C ARG A 371 -0.16 10.89 -11.75
N ASP A 372 -0.49 10.59 -10.48
CA ASP A 372 -0.71 9.24 -9.94
C ASP A 372 -2.18 8.81 -9.88
N GLN A 373 -3.08 9.73 -10.23
CA GLN A 373 -4.54 9.54 -10.26
C GLN A 373 -5.12 9.85 -11.64
N LEU A 374 -4.29 9.75 -12.68
CA LEU A 374 -4.59 10.10 -14.07
C LEU A 374 -4.26 8.95 -15.04
N VAL A 375 -5.03 8.77 -16.10
CA VAL A 375 -4.79 7.75 -17.13
C VAL A 375 -4.99 8.40 -18.49
N LEU A 376 -4.00 8.27 -19.38
CA LEU A 376 -4.15 8.61 -20.80
C LEU A 376 -5.04 7.57 -21.50
N LEU A 377 -5.94 8.04 -22.35
CA LEU A 377 -6.95 7.23 -23.05
C LEU A 377 -6.46 6.66 -24.39
#